data_AF-A0A9X7QKP8-F1
#
_entry.id   AF-A0A9X7QKP8-F1
#
_cell.length_a   1.000
_cell.length_b   1.000
_cell.length_c   1.000
_cell.angle_alpha   90.00
_cell.angle_beta   90.00
_cell.angle_gamma   90.00
#
_symmetry.space_group_name_H-M   'P 1'
#
loop_
_entity.id
_entity.type
_entity.pdbx_description
1 polymer ?
#
loop_
_entity_poly.entity_id
_entity_poly.type
_entity_poly.pdbx_seq_one_letter_code
_entity_poly.pdbx_strand_id
1 'polypeptide(L)'
;MDSVTPFAKGVEIMPDGSVVRSGTNYSGKFQEAHDASKASIQSKISNLESGGVKGTGDSGIPPRYGERKITDEEYEALRKKTPTAKIRKQVNKGHNKKIETEDQALPGKTFIGSLEADHIVSMDRIASMDGFGNLTEKQQLEVLNNPENFTGLSKSANTSKQSKSYEEWTHYKKGTPDEIEVSLDFRSKMITREKQLERILQKQIDDFKKE
;
A
#
# COMPACT_ATOMS: atom_id res chain seq x y z
N MET A 1 -12.64 -25.64 59.69
CA MET A 1 -12.46 -26.91 58.97
C MET A 1 -13.32 -26.79 57.72
N ASP A 2 -12.78 -26.18 56.68
CA ASP A 2 -13.45 -26.03 55.40
C ASP A 2 -12.73 -26.91 54.39
N SER A 3 -13.47 -27.88 53.87
CA SER A 3 -12.98 -28.98 53.03
C SER A 3 -12.74 -28.51 51.60
N VAL A 4 -11.51 -28.63 51.10
CA VAL A 4 -11.13 -28.32 49.72
C VAL A 4 -11.42 -29.52 48.83
N THR A 5 -12.28 -29.36 47.83
CA THR A 5 -12.60 -30.42 46.85
C THR A 5 -11.68 -30.31 45.65
N PRO A 6 -10.85 -31.33 45.32
CA PRO A 6 -9.96 -31.25 44.17
C PRO A 6 -10.72 -31.55 42.87
N PHE A 7 -10.83 -30.56 41.98
CA PHE A 7 -11.32 -30.73 40.60
C PHE A 7 -10.10 -30.66 39.66
N ALA A 8 -9.67 -31.83 39.18
CA ALA A 8 -8.51 -32.08 38.32
C ALA A 8 -7.11 -31.93 38.97
N LYS A 9 -6.22 -32.88 38.68
CA LYS A 9 -4.81 -32.87 39.13
C LYS A 9 -4.10 -31.61 38.59
N GLY A 10 -3.56 -30.78 39.49
CA GLY A 10 -2.61 -29.71 39.17
C GLY A 10 -3.12 -28.27 39.22
N VAL A 11 -4.32 -28.03 39.74
CA VAL A 11 -4.85 -26.66 39.96
C VAL A 11 -5.33 -26.55 41.41
N GLU A 12 -4.77 -25.60 42.17
CA GLU A 12 -5.19 -25.29 43.53
C GLU A 12 -5.88 -23.93 43.54
N ILE A 13 -7.11 -23.87 44.08
CA ILE A 13 -7.89 -22.63 44.22
C ILE A 13 -7.78 -22.20 45.67
N MET A 14 -7.29 -20.97 45.88
CA MET A 14 -7.12 -20.39 47.21
C MET A 14 -8.45 -19.81 47.74
N PRO A 15 -8.59 -19.62 49.07
CA PRO A 15 -9.83 -19.15 49.68
C PRO A 15 -10.27 -17.73 49.24
N ASP A 16 -9.35 -16.92 48.71
CA ASP A 16 -9.62 -15.60 48.15
C ASP A 16 -10.06 -15.63 46.67
N GLY A 17 -10.23 -16.83 46.10
CA GLY A 17 -10.62 -17.05 44.71
C GLY A 17 -9.46 -16.99 43.70
N SER A 18 -8.23 -16.73 44.16
CA SER A 18 -7.05 -16.81 43.31
C SER A 18 -6.67 -18.25 42.99
N VAL A 19 -6.08 -18.49 41.82
CA VAL A 19 -5.73 -19.83 41.35
C VAL A 19 -4.22 -19.92 41.18
N VAL A 20 -3.59 -20.86 41.89
CA VAL A 20 -2.16 -21.14 41.81
C VAL A 20 -1.93 -22.45 41.06
N ARG A 21 -1.14 -22.39 39.98
CA ARG A 21 -0.71 -23.55 39.20
C ARG A 21 0.74 -23.88 39.52
N SER A 22 0.97 -24.87 40.37
CA SER A 22 2.31 -25.39 40.63
C SER A 22 2.65 -26.55 39.69
N GLY A 23 3.51 -26.25 38.71
CA GLY A 23 4.43 -27.22 38.09
C GLY A 23 4.00 -27.89 36.78
N THR A 24 4.56 -27.41 35.65
CA THR A 24 5.52 -28.22 34.87
C THR A 24 6.56 -27.27 34.28
N ASN A 25 7.83 -27.49 34.59
CA ASN A 25 8.95 -26.82 33.91
C ASN A 25 9.01 -27.33 32.47
N TYR A 26 8.62 -26.50 31.51
CA TYR A 26 8.76 -26.77 30.08
C TYR A 26 9.86 -25.87 29.50
N SER A 27 11.12 -26.21 29.83
CA SER A 27 12.29 -25.58 29.22
C SER A 27 12.75 -26.41 28.03
N GLY A 28 12.45 -25.95 26.81
CA GLY A 28 13.05 -26.51 25.60
C GLY A 28 12.19 -26.40 24.34
N LYS A 29 12.72 -25.67 23.36
CA LYS A 29 12.40 -25.73 21.91
C LYS A 29 11.15 -25.03 21.35
N PHE A 30 10.28 -24.40 22.14
CA PHE A 30 9.18 -23.62 21.55
C PHE A 30 9.60 -22.22 21.07
N GLN A 31 10.56 -21.55 21.72
CA GLN A 31 11.04 -20.24 21.28
C GLN A 31 11.67 -20.31 19.89
N GLU A 32 12.53 -21.31 19.66
CA GLU A 32 13.16 -21.54 18.35
C GLU A 32 12.13 -21.89 17.26
N ALA A 33 11.09 -22.67 17.59
CA ALA A 33 10.02 -22.97 16.63
C ALA A 33 9.13 -21.75 16.34
N HIS A 34 8.90 -20.87 17.32
CA HIS A 34 8.15 -19.63 17.11
C HIS A 34 8.96 -18.59 16.31
N ASP A 35 10.25 -18.45 16.59
CA ASP A 35 11.14 -17.55 15.85
C ASP A 35 11.44 -18.10 14.44
N ALA A 36 11.63 -19.41 14.29
CA ALA A 36 11.74 -20.06 12.98
C ALA A 36 10.41 -20.02 12.20
N SER A 37 9.25 -20.11 12.86
CA SER A 37 7.95 -19.95 12.21
C SER A 37 7.70 -18.49 11.81
N LYS A 38 8.12 -17.51 12.63
CA LYS A 38 8.11 -16.08 12.24
C LYS A 38 9.06 -15.81 11.08
N ALA A 39 10.28 -16.34 11.12
CA ALA A 39 11.28 -16.19 10.06
C ALA A 39 10.86 -16.92 8.77
N SER A 40 10.22 -18.09 8.86
CA SER A 40 9.69 -18.84 7.72
C SER A 40 8.46 -18.17 7.10
N ILE A 41 7.60 -17.54 7.92
CA ILE A 41 6.49 -16.73 7.43
C ILE A 41 7.01 -15.41 6.83
N GLN A 42 7.99 -14.75 7.44
CA GLN A 42 8.66 -13.58 6.86
C GLN A 42 9.39 -13.91 5.55
N SER A 43 10.07 -15.07 5.45
CA SER A 43 10.74 -15.50 4.21
C SER A 43 9.75 -15.90 3.12
N LYS A 44 8.58 -16.42 3.50
CA LYS A 44 7.49 -16.69 2.55
C LYS A 44 6.83 -15.40 2.08
N ILE A 45 6.70 -14.38 2.93
CA ILE A 45 6.18 -13.05 2.56
C ILE A 45 7.18 -12.30 1.68
N SER A 46 8.49 -12.35 1.97
CA SER A 46 9.52 -11.76 1.11
C SER A 46 9.53 -12.39 -0.28
N ASN A 47 9.29 -13.71 -0.36
CA ASN A 47 9.24 -14.42 -1.64
C ASN A 47 7.89 -14.26 -2.38
N LEU A 48 6.84 -13.76 -1.72
CA LEU A 48 5.56 -13.43 -2.35
C LEU A 48 5.50 -11.97 -2.82
N GLU A 49 6.17 -11.04 -2.12
CA GLU A 49 6.43 -9.68 -2.61
C GLU A 49 7.50 -9.69 -3.73
N SER A 50 8.31 -10.75 -3.82
CA SER A 50 9.18 -11.02 -4.98
C SER A 50 8.51 -11.88 -6.05
N GLY A 51 7.19 -11.81 -6.19
CA GLY A 51 6.48 -12.14 -7.43
C GLY A 51 6.88 -11.17 -8.55
N GLY A 52 8.19 -11.02 -8.76
CA GLY A 52 8.80 -10.35 -9.87
C GLY A 52 8.26 -11.01 -11.11
N VAL A 53 7.51 -10.22 -11.88
CA VAL A 53 7.70 -10.21 -13.31
C VAL A 53 9.19 -10.45 -13.54
N LYS A 54 9.52 -11.54 -14.23
CA LYS A 54 10.86 -11.91 -14.66
C LYS A 54 11.37 -10.78 -15.55
N GLY A 55 11.81 -9.70 -14.93
CA GLY A 55 12.38 -8.52 -15.54
C GLY A 55 13.76 -8.93 -16.01
N THR A 56 13.86 -9.23 -17.30
CA THR A 56 15.07 -9.00 -18.07
C THR A 56 15.71 -7.70 -17.58
N GLY A 57 17.01 -7.75 -17.23
CA GLY A 57 17.80 -6.61 -16.78
C GLY A 57 17.97 -5.55 -17.86
N ASP A 58 16.89 -4.91 -18.26
CA ASP A 58 16.94 -3.65 -18.94
C ASP A 58 16.97 -2.59 -17.84
N SER A 59 18.15 -2.01 -17.64
CA SER A 59 18.33 -0.69 -17.06
C SER A 59 17.61 0.32 -17.96
N GLY A 60 16.28 0.26 -17.95
CA GLY A 60 15.41 0.94 -18.89
C GLY A 60 15.62 2.44 -18.80
N ILE A 61 15.40 3.09 -19.93
CA ILE A 61 15.56 4.53 -20.13
C ILE A 61 14.94 5.26 -18.92
N PRO A 62 15.68 6.13 -18.21
CA PRO A 62 15.13 6.86 -17.08
C PRO A 62 13.90 7.66 -17.52
N PRO A 63 12.90 7.84 -16.64
CA PRO A 63 11.78 8.71 -16.95
C PRO A 63 12.31 10.11 -17.28
N ARG A 64 11.74 10.73 -18.32
CA ARG A 64 12.17 12.04 -18.79
C ARG A 64 11.03 13.01 -18.53
N TYR A 65 11.32 14.05 -17.77
CA TYR A 65 10.35 15.08 -17.45
C TYR A 65 10.69 16.38 -18.18
N GLY A 66 9.65 17.08 -18.62
CA GLY A 66 9.72 18.42 -19.16
C GLY A 66 8.50 19.22 -18.76
N GLU A 67 8.31 20.37 -19.39
CA GLU A 67 7.08 21.14 -19.23
C GLU A 67 5.89 20.34 -19.75
N ARG A 68 4.74 20.46 -19.07
CA ARG A 68 3.49 19.83 -19.47
C ARG A 68 3.07 20.34 -20.85
N LYS A 69 2.97 19.44 -21.83
CA LYS A 69 2.63 19.76 -23.23
C LYS A 69 1.14 19.66 -23.58
N ILE A 70 0.27 19.58 -22.57
CA ILE A 70 -1.19 19.61 -22.72
C ILE A 70 -1.76 20.85 -22.02
N THR A 71 -2.90 21.35 -22.51
CA THR A 71 -3.58 22.50 -21.90
C THR A 71 -4.27 22.11 -20.58
N ASP A 72 -4.71 23.11 -19.80
CA ASP A 72 -5.48 22.86 -18.58
C ASP A 72 -6.83 22.22 -18.90
N GLU A 73 -7.47 22.61 -20.01
CA GLU A 73 -8.73 22.03 -20.47
C GLU A 73 -8.58 20.56 -20.85
N GLU A 74 -7.51 20.21 -21.56
CA GLU A 74 -7.16 18.82 -21.90
C GLU A 74 -6.87 18.01 -20.64
N TYR A 75 -6.08 18.56 -19.71
CA TYR A 75 -5.78 17.93 -18.42
C TYR A 75 -7.07 17.64 -17.63
N GLU A 76 -7.98 18.61 -17.52
CA GLU A 76 -9.26 18.44 -16.82
C GLU A 76 -10.20 17.46 -17.54
N ALA A 77 -10.17 17.42 -18.87
CA ALA A 77 -10.93 16.43 -19.64
C ALA A 77 -10.44 15.00 -19.37
N LEU A 78 -9.12 14.80 -19.35
CA LEU A 78 -8.49 13.51 -18.98
C LEU A 78 -8.79 13.16 -17.52
N ARG A 79 -8.71 14.14 -16.61
CA ARG A 79 -8.94 13.96 -15.16
C ARG A 79 -10.35 13.47 -14.86
N LYS A 80 -11.35 13.93 -15.62
CA LYS A 80 -12.74 13.43 -15.50
C LYS A 80 -12.90 11.98 -15.91
N LYS A 81 -11.97 11.45 -16.70
CA LYS A 81 -11.99 10.07 -17.25
C LYS A 81 -11.05 9.11 -16.50
N THR A 82 -10.30 9.58 -15.50
CA THR A 82 -9.42 8.76 -14.65
C THR A 82 -9.74 8.98 -13.16
N PRO A 83 -9.71 7.93 -12.31
CA PRO A 83 -9.56 6.52 -12.65
C PRO A 83 -10.80 5.95 -13.35
N THR A 84 -10.65 4.89 -14.15
CA THR A 84 -11.82 4.17 -14.70
C THR A 84 -12.60 3.40 -13.62
N ALA A 85 -13.86 3.06 -13.91
CA ALA A 85 -14.66 2.18 -13.05
C ALA A 85 -14.03 0.80 -12.84
N LYS A 86 -13.28 0.29 -13.83
CA LYS A 86 -12.55 -0.99 -13.73
C LYS A 86 -11.45 -0.89 -12.68
N ILE A 87 -10.66 0.18 -12.69
CA ILE A 87 -9.61 0.44 -11.69
C ILE A 87 -10.22 0.59 -10.30
N ARG A 88 -11.30 1.37 -10.15
CA ARG A 88 -11.99 1.50 -8.86
C ARG A 88 -12.45 0.16 -8.28
N LYS A 89 -12.92 -0.75 -9.13
CA LYS A 89 -13.27 -2.13 -8.74
C LYS A 89 -12.04 -2.94 -8.37
N GLN A 90 -10.94 -2.80 -9.13
CA GLN A 90 -9.68 -3.51 -8.91
C GLN A 90 -9.08 -3.19 -7.53
N VAL A 91 -8.94 -1.91 -7.19
CA VAL A 91 -8.34 -1.51 -5.90
C VAL A 91 -9.21 -1.89 -4.69
N ASN A 92 -10.51 -2.10 -4.90
CA ASN A 92 -11.44 -2.55 -3.86
C ASN A 92 -11.66 -4.08 -3.87
N LYS A 93 -10.96 -4.84 -4.72
CA LYS A 93 -11.16 -6.29 -4.82
C LYS A 93 -10.71 -6.95 -3.51
N GLY A 94 -11.62 -7.67 -2.86
CA GLY A 94 -11.38 -8.31 -1.57
C GLY A 94 -11.51 -7.39 -0.34
N HIS A 95 -11.69 -6.08 -0.55
CA HIS A 95 -11.89 -5.12 0.54
C HIS A 95 -13.33 -5.17 1.06
N ASN A 96 -13.51 -5.31 2.37
CA ASN A 96 -14.82 -5.28 2.99
C ASN A 96 -15.18 -3.86 3.44
N LYS A 97 -16.10 -3.25 2.70
CA LYS A 97 -16.50 -1.84 2.89
C LYS A 97 -17.35 -1.57 4.12
N LYS A 98 -17.80 -2.62 4.81
CA LYS A 98 -18.72 -2.53 5.96
C LYS A 98 -18.02 -2.68 7.30
N ILE A 99 -16.73 -3.02 7.31
CA ILE A 99 -15.96 -3.19 8.54
C ILE A 99 -15.00 -2.03 8.70
N GLU A 100 -14.71 -1.72 9.96
CA GLU A 100 -13.62 -0.83 10.30
C GLU A 100 -12.30 -1.46 9.89
N THR A 101 -11.51 -0.73 9.11
CA THR A 101 -10.23 -1.17 8.55
C THR A 101 -9.15 -0.19 8.97
N GLU A 102 -8.00 -0.69 9.41
CA GLU A 102 -6.83 0.14 9.71
C GLU A 102 -6.30 0.82 8.43
N ASP A 103 -5.88 2.08 8.55
CA ASP A 103 -5.26 2.82 7.47
C ASP A 103 -3.76 2.48 7.38
N GLN A 104 -3.40 1.76 6.33
CA GLN A 104 -2.01 1.33 6.08
C GLN A 104 -1.01 2.50 5.96
N ALA A 105 -1.47 3.66 5.50
CA ALA A 105 -0.63 4.83 5.29
C ALA A 105 -0.61 5.75 6.52
N LEU A 106 -1.69 5.78 7.29
CA LEU A 106 -1.87 6.65 8.46
C LEU A 106 -2.00 5.81 9.75
N PRO A 107 -0.88 5.46 10.41
CA PRO A 107 -0.87 4.66 11.63
C PRO A 107 -1.85 5.19 12.70
N GLY A 108 -2.59 4.27 13.32
CA GLY A 108 -3.56 4.59 14.36
C GLY A 108 -4.87 5.21 13.85
N LYS A 109 -5.05 5.39 12.53
CA LYS A 109 -6.35 5.70 11.94
C LYS A 109 -7.04 4.45 11.43
N THR A 110 -8.37 4.49 11.46
CA THR A 110 -9.25 3.52 10.85
C THR A 110 -10.23 4.22 9.91
N PHE A 111 -10.84 3.45 9.01
CA PHE A 111 -11.91 3.93 8.15
C PHE A 111 -12.94 2.82 7.86
N ILE A 112 -14.17 3.24 7.52
CA ILE A 112 -15.22 2.38 6.98
C ILE A 112 -15.57 2.91 5.59
N GLY A 113 -15.72 2.02 4.61
CA GLY A 113 -16.12 2.38 3.25
C GLY A 113 -15.17 1.85 2.18
N SER A 114 -15.24 2.44 0.99
CA SER A 114 -14.41 2.04 -0.15
C SER A 114 -13.02 2.69 -0.07
N LEU A 115 -12.02 2.00 -0.63
CA LEU A 115 -10.74 2.60 -0.98
C LEU A 115 -10.92 3.52 -2.19
N GLU A 116 -10.23 4.66 -2.19
CA GLU A 116 -10.02 5.53 -3.34
C GLU A 116 -8.87 4.97 -4.19
N ALA A 117 -9.00 5.06 -5.52
CA ALA A 117 -7.94 4.65 -6.44
C ALA A 117 -6.95 5.82 -6.62
N ASP A 118 -5.80 5.73 -5.95
CA ASP A 118 -4.72 6.70 -6.08
C ASP A 118 -3.82 6.33 -7.27
N HIS A 119 -3.38 7.34 -8.02
CA HIS A 119 -2.33 7.14 -9.01
C HIS A 119 -0.99 7.11 -8.26
N ILE A 120 -0.26 5.99 -8.38
CA ILE A 120 1.02 5.82 -7.70
C ILE A 120 2.02 6.86 -8.22
N VAL A 121 2.23 6.89 -9.54
CA VAL A 121 2.81 8.04 -10.24
C VAL A 121 1.67 8.97 -10.59
N SER A 122 1.66 10.17 -10.01
CA SER A 122 0.54 11.10 -10.14
C SER A 122 0.29 11.51 -11.60
N MET A 123 -0.99 11.79 -11.93
CA MET A 123 -1.36 12.29 -13.25
C MET A 123 -0.58 13.55 -13.66
N ASP A 124 -0.28 14.42 -12.69
CA ASP A 124 0.52 15.64 -12.89
C ASP A 124 1.96 15.32 -13.34
N ARG A 125 2.60 14.33 -12.69
CA ARG A 125 3.92 13.81 -13.10
C ARG A 125 3.86 13.16 -14.48
N ILE A 126 2.83 12.35 -14.77
CA ILE A 126 2.66 11.69 -16.07
C ILE A 126 2.46 12.72 -17.20
N ALA A 127 1.64 13.75 -16.97
CA ALA A 127 1.39 14.79 -17.95
C ALA A 127 2.65 15.58 -18.33
N SER A 128 3.66 15.57 -17.45
CA SER A 128 4.98 16.17 -17.64
C SER A 128 6.02 15.21 -18.21
N MET A 129 5.68 13.94 -18.47
CA MET A 129 6.58 12.99 -19.11
C MET A 129 6.78 13.32 -20.58
N ASP A 130 8.02 13.24 -21.05
CA ASP A 130 8.38 13.50 -22.44
C ASP A 130 7.60 12.57 -23.37
N GLY A 131 6.93 13.16 -24.35
CA GLY A 131 6.09 12.47 -25.33
C GLY A 131 4.62 12.34 -24.96
N PHE A 132 4.21 12.49 -23.69
CA PHE A 132 2.82 12.29 -23.28
C PHE A 132 1.84 13.24 -24.00
N GLY A 133 2.19 14.53 -24.10
CA GLY A 133 1.35 15.51 -24.80
C GLY A 133 1.26 15.31 -26.32
N ASN A 134 2.12 14.46 -26.91
CA ASN A 134 2.06 14.15 -28.34
C ASN A 134 1.16 12.94 -28.64
N LEU A 135 0.67 12.26 -27.61
CA LEU A 135 -0.20 11.09 -27.75
C LEU A 135 -1.63 11.52 -28.08
N THR A 136 -2.37 10.66 -28.77
CA THR A 136 -3.83 10.82 -28.92
C THR A 136 -4.52 10.74 -27.55
N GLU A 137 -5.70 11.34 -27.40
CA GLU A 137 -6.47 11.27 -26.15
C GLU A 137 -6.70 9.81 -25.69
N LYS A 138 -6.94 8.89 -26.65
CA LYS A 138 -7.09 7.46 -26.35
C LYS A 138 -5.81 6.88 -25.73
N GLN A 139 -4.65 7.14 -26.32
CA GLN A 139 -3.36 6.67 -25.81
C GLN A 139 -3.02 7.32 -24.46
N GLN A 140 -3.31 8.62 -24.28
CA GLN A 140 -3.15 9.30 -22.99
C GLN A 140 -3.98 8.62 -21.90
N LEU A 141 -5.24 8.28 -22.19
CA LEU A 141 -6.10 7.56 -21.25
C LEU A 141 -5.61 6.13 -20.97
N GLU A 142 -4.97 5.46 -21.94
CA GLU A 142 -4.35 4.15 -21.72
C GLU A 142 -3.11 4.21 -20.82
N VAL A 143 -2.29 5.26 -20.93
CA VAL A 143 -1.18 5.52 -20.00
C VAL A 143 -1.70 5.88 -18.61
N LEU A 144 -2.63 6.84 -18.52
CA LEU A 144 -3.19 7.30 -17.24
C LEU A 144 -3.95 6.19 -16.51
N ASN A 145 -4.66 5.33 -17.23
CA ASN A 145 -5.40 4.19 -16.67
C ASN A 145 -4.62 2.87 -16.74
N ASN A 146 -3.28 2.92 -16.78
CA ASN A 146 -2.47 1.72 -16.63
C ASN A 146 -2.80 1.05 -15.27
N PRO A 147 -3.33 -0.18 -15.24
CA PRO A 147 -3.85 -0.80 -14.02
C PRO A 147 -2.77 -1.07 -12.96
N GLU A 148 -1.49 -1.07 -13.32
CA GLU A 148 -0.37 -1.22 -12.38
C GLU A 148 -0.07 0.06 -11.60
N ASN A 149 -0.45 1.22 -12.17
CA ASN A 149 -0.22 2.56 -11.61
C ASN A 149 -1.25 2.95 -10.53
N PHE A 150 -2.02 2.00 -9.99
CA PHE A 150 -3.01 2.30 -8.97
C PHE A 150 -2.81 1.49 -7.70
N THR A 151 -3.04 2.17 -6.58
CA THR A 151 -3.19 1.54 -5.26
C THR A 151 -4.46 2.04 -4.59
N GLY A 152 -5.00 1.23 -3.68
CA GLY A 152 -6.13 1.64 -2.86
C GLY A 152 -5.64 2.43 -1.65
N LEU A 153 -6.14 3.64 -1.45
CA LEU A 153 -5.91 4.44 -0.24
C LEU A 153 -7.24 4.75 0.45
N SER A 154 -7.20 4.97 1.76
CA SER A 154 -8.35 5.58 2.44
C SER A 154 -8.60 6.98 1.86
N LYS A 155 -9.83 7.49 2.01
CA LYS A 155 -10.15 8.86 1.57
C LYS A 155 -9.24 9.91 2.23
N SER A 156 -8.91 9.73 3.52
CA SER A 156 -8.05 10.64 4.27
C SER A 156 -6.61 10.62 3.76
N ALA A 157 -6.05 9.42 3.55
CA ALA A 157 -4.73 9.22 2.98
C ALA A 157 -4.63 9.81 1.57
N ASN A 158 -5.57 9.46 0.68
CA ASN A 158 -5.61 9.94 -0.70
C ASN A 158 -5.69 11.47 -0.78
N THR A 159 -6.57 12.08 0.02
CA THR A 159 -6.72 13.55 0.08
C THR A 159 -5.45 14.23 0.58
N SER A 160 -4.74 13.61 1.52
CA SER A 160 -3.51 14.17 2.09
C SER A 160 -2.31 14.08 1.16
N LYS A 161 -2.21 12.98 0.39
CA LYS A 161 -1.13 12.77 -0.58
C LYS A 161 -1.22 13.77 -1.73
N GLN A 162 -2.42 13.94 -2.30
CA GLN A 162 -2.63 14.77 -3.50
C GLN A 162 -1.72 14.31 -4.66
N SER A 163 -1.09 15.25 -5.37
CA SER A 163 -0.14 14.96 -6.46
C SER A 163 1.29 14.66 -6.00
N LYS A 164 1.58 14.76 -4.69
CA LYS A 164 2.92 14.51 -4.13
C LYS A 164 3.37 13.09 -4.43
N SER A 165 4.67 12.94 -4.64
CA SER A 165 5.33 11.64 -4.63
C SER A 165 5.29 11.02 -3.24
N TYR A 166 5.54 9.71 -3.14
CA TYR A 166 5.67 9.05 -1.84
C TYR A 166 6.95 9.49 -1.10
N GLU A 167 7.97 9.99 -1.81
CA GLU A 167 9.12 10.63 -1.18
C GLU A 167 8.76 11.97 -0.53
N GLU A 168 7.89 12.77 -1.13
CA GLU A 168 7.48 14.08 -0.60
C GLU A 168 6.39 13.96 0.49
N TRP A 169 5.49 12.99 0.35
CA TRP A 169 4.37 12.80 1.28
C TRP A 169 4.83 12.09 2.57
N THR A 170 5.32 12.89 3.50
CA THR A 170 5.86 12.44 4.79
C THR A 170 4.85 12.45 5.93
N HIS A 171 3.88 13.37 5.89
CA HIS A 171 2.95 13.61 7.01
C HIS A 171 1.53 13.88 6.52
N TYR A 172 0.55 13.44 7.31
CA TYR A 172 -0.84 13.85 7.27
C TYR A 172 -1.06 15.03 8.21
N LYS A 173 -1.78 16.06 7.76
CA LYS A 173 -2.06 17.30 8.52
C LYS A 173 -0.80 17.87 9.21
N LYS A 174 0.32 17.94 8.48
CA LYS A 174 1.60 18.46 8.95
C LYS A 174 1.46 19.81 9.65
N GLY A 175 2.07 19.96 10.83
CA GLY A 175 2.06 21.19 11.62
C GLY A 175 0.77 21.44 12.41
N THR A 176 -0.11 20.45 12.51
CA THR A 176 -1.32 20.52 13.34
C THR A 176 -1.24 19.52 14.50
N PRO A 177 -2.06 19.66 15.56
CA PRO A 177 -2.11 18.69 16.65
C PRO A 177 -2.51 17.26 16.22
N ASP A 178 -3.15 17.12 15.06
CA ASP A 178 -3.55 15.83 14.47
C ASP A 178 -2.49 15.27 13.49
N GLU A 179 -1.26 15.77 13.53
CA GLU A 179 -0.18 15.33 12.65
C GLU A 179 0.11 13.84 12.85
N ILE A 180 0.19 13.12 11.72
CA ILE A 180 0.56 11.71 11.70
C ILE A 180 1.65 11.54 10.65
N GLU A 181 2.79 10.99 11.06
CA GLU A 181 3.82 10.56 10.13
C GLU A 181 3.31 9.37 9.31
N VAL A 182 3.50 9.44 7.99
CA VAL A 182 3.10 8.36 7.09
C VAL A 182 3.90 7.10 7.42
N SER A 183 3.23 5.96 7.50
CA SER A 183 3.85 4.66 7.83
C SER A 183 5.12 4.41 7.02
N LEU A 184 6.25 4.18 7.70
CA LEU A 184 7.56 4.02 7.07
C LEU A 184 7.64 2.76 6.17
N ASP A 185 7.06 1.64 6.59
CA ASP A 185 7.03 0.40 5.80
C ASP A 185 6.24 0.62 4.50
N PHE A 186 5.02 1.15 4.64
CA PHE A 186 4.15 1.46 3.52
C PHE A 186 4.84 2.44 2.56
N ARG A 187 5.36 3.56 3.08
CA ARG A 187 6.01 4.60 2.28
C ARG A 187 7.23 4.09 1.54
N SER A 188 8.09 3.30 2.19
CA SER A 188 9.30 2.73 1.56
C SER A 188 8.97 1.78 0.40
N LYS A 189 7.94 0.95 0.56
CA LYS A 189 7.42 0.08 -0.50
C LYS A 189 6.89 0.89 -1.67
N MET A 190 6.11 1.94 -1.38
CA MET A 190 5.50 2.78 -2.40
C MET A 190 6.53 3.63 -3.16
N ILE A 191 7.58 4.14 -2.52
CA ILE A 191 8.69 4.84 -3.20
C ILE A 191 9.36 3.94 -4.24
N THR A 192 9.62 2.68 -3.88
CA THR A 192 10.23 1.71 -4.80
C THR A 192 9.31 1.43 -5.98
N ARG A 193 8.01 1.24 -5.70
CA ARG A 193 6.99 0.99 -6.72
C ARG A 193 6.79 2.19 -7.65
N GLU A 194 6.76 3.40 -7.11
CA GLU A 194 6.65 4.66 -7.87
C GLU A 194 7.80 4.77 -8.87
N LYS A 195 9.05 4.60 -8.43
CA LYS A 195 10.23 4.63 -9.32
C LYS A 195 10.21 3.59 -10.43
N GLN A 196 9.69 2.39 -10.16
CA GLN A 196 9.54 1.36 -11.18
C GLN A 196 8.45 1.73 -12.19
N LEU A 197 7.30 2.22 -11.71
CA LEU A 197 6.19 2.63 -12.56
C LEU A 197 6.53 3.83 -13.43
N GLU A 198 7.35 4.77 -12.97
CA GLU A 198 7.82 5.89 -13.79
C GLU A 198 8.52 5.40 -15.06
N ARG A 199 9.33 4.34 -14.95
CA ARG A 199 10.01 3.72 -16.11
C ARG A 199 9.03 2.97 -17.01
N ILE A 200 8.10 2.21 -16.42
CA ILE A 200 7.08 1.47 -17.17
C ILE A 200 6.20 2.43 -17.99
N LEU A 201 5.76 3.52 -17.37
CA LEU A 201 4.91 4.53 -18.02
C LEU A 201 5.68 5.31 -19.09
N GLN A 202 6.93 5.70 -18.84
CA GLN A 202 7.76 6.31 -19.87
C GLN A 202 7.95 5.38 -21.08
N LYS A 203 8.20 4.10 -20.84
CA LYS A 203 8.32 3.11 -21.90
C LYS A 203 7.00 2.99 -22.68
N GLN A 204 5.86 2.93 -21.99
CA GLN A 204 4.55 2.87 -22.64
C GLN A 204 4.31 4.10 -23.55
N ILE A 205 4.69 5.30 -23.10
CA ILE A 205 4.63 6.53 -23.93
C ILE A 205 5.56 6.41 -25.15
N ASP A 206 6.79 5.93 -24.96
CA ASP A 206 7.79 5.80 -26.02
C ASP A 206 7.38 4.76 -27.08
N ASP A 207 6.70 3.69 -26.68
CA ASP A 207 6.20 2.65 -27.59
C ASP A 207 5.05 3.20 -28.46
N PHE A 208 4.12 3.98 -27.90
CA PHE A 208 3.05 4.62 -28.70
C PHE A 208 3.56 5.62 -29.74
N LYS A 209 4.76 6.17 -29.57
CA LYS A 209 5.38 7.09 -30.54
C LYS A 209 6.03 6.39 -31.73
N LYS A 210 6.27 5.08 -31.65
CA LYS A 210 6.89 4.28 -32.71
C LYS A 210 5.87 3.69 -33.68
N GLU A 211 4.61 3.64 -33.27
CA GLU A 211 3.46 3.24 -34.10
C GLU A 211 2.99 4.38 -35.01
#